data_AF-A0A6P5FT21-F1
#
_entry.id   AF-A0A6P5FT21-F1
#
_cell.length_a   1.000
_cell.length_b   1.000
_cell.length_c   1.000
_cell.angle_alpha   90.00
_cell.angle_beta   90.00
_cell.angle_gamma   90.00
#
_symmetry.space_group_name_H-M   'P 1'
#
loop_
_entity.id
_entity.type
_entity.pdbx_description
1 polymer ?
#
loop_
_entity_poly.entity_id
_entity_poly.type
_entity_poly.pdbx_seq_one_letter_code
_entity_poly.pdbx_strand_id
1 'polypeptide(L)'
;MLGSIVLRSPTPSSHYSAAAGGVDVSRRKWSSVVCGAQGRSGGSIPKLEPFSRSRIDRGIRDPPFLQKTENDLTDYCSTLEGDESYNCWRAYFALKDLQKELPREDVEKFIRQAGGIKSLIDCLHGITAMQKKKEKEAQKPALSTSEAQRERPFPIPDGLPKTKDELEEEEKARMPDSPFTRLLRSKGRHPAWYTPAPDHETY
;
A
#
# COMPACT_ATOMS: atom_id res chain seq x y z
N MET A 1 3.95 0.32 87.58
CA MET A 1 3.80 1.38 86.55
C MET A 1 3.53 0.64 85.24
N LEU A 2 2.27 0.28 84.97
CA LEU A 2 1.39 0.91 83.96
C LEU A 2 2.04 0.94 82.56
N GLY A 3 1.55 0.31 81.50
CA GLY A 3 0.32 -0.45 81.29
C GLY A 3 0.36 -1.18 79.94
N SER A 4 -0.46 -2.23 79.83
CA SER A 4 -0.61 -3.10 78.66
C SER A 4 -1.59 -2.50 77.64
N ILE A 5 -1.30 -2.59 76.35
CA ILE A 5 -2.32 -2.56 75.29
C ILE A 5 -2.06 -3.68 74.30
N VAL A 6 -3.08 -4.55 74.19
CA VAL A 6 -3.22 -5.71 73.32
C VAL A 6 -3.77 -5.24 71.97
N LEU A 7 -3.11 -5.56 70.86
CA LEU A 7 -3.70 -5.43 69.53
C LEU A 7 -4.12 -6.83 69.03
N ARG A 8 -5.45 -6.94 68.91
CA ARG A 8 -6.25 -8.13 68.64
C ARG A 8 -6.53 -8.22 67.14
N SER A 9 -6.11 -9.29 66.49
CA SER A 9 -6.70 -9.76 65.22
C SER A 9 -7.96 -10.57 65.50
N PRO A 10 -9.04 -10.39 64.72
CA PRO A 10 -9.75 -11.57 64.20
C PRO A 10 -10.39 -11.40 62.80
N THR A 11 -10.18 -12.45 61.99
CA THR A 11 -11.11 -13.22 61.13
C THR A 11 -12.42 -12.65 60.54
N PRO A 12 -12.83 -13.15 59.35
CA PRO A 12 -14.04 -12.74 58.63
C PRO A 12 -15.33 -13.22 59.30
N SER A 13 -16.34 -12.35 59.37
CA SER A 13 -17.67 -12.70 59.87
C SER A 13 -18.57 -13.20 58.73
N SER A 14 -19.00 -14.45 58.90
CA SER A 14 -20.14 -15.07 58.23
C SER A 14 -21.36 -14.88 59.15
N HIS A 15 -22.46 -14.32 58.62
CA HIS A 15 -23.77 -14.44 59.25
C HIS A 15 -24.69 -15.27 58.38
N TYR A 16 -25.10 -16.36 58.99
CA TYR A 16 -26.18 -17.28 58.67
C TYR A 16 -27.54 -16.60 58.87
N SER A 17 -28.52 -16.98 58.04
CA SER A 17 -29.91 -17.13 58.45
C SER A 17 -30.52 -18.25 57.62
N ALA A 18 -30.91 -19.31 58.30
CA ALA A 18 -31.68 -20.43 57.77
C ALA A 18 -33.16 -20.22 58.15
N ALA A 19 -34.08 -20.41 57.19
CA ALA A 19 -35.43 -20.91 57.46
C ALA A 19 -36.15 -21.31 56.15
N ALA A 20 -36.42 -22.61 56.05
CA ALA A 20 -37.66 -23.28 55.66
C ALA A 20 -38.57 -22.76 54.52
N GLY A 21 -39.07 -23.73 53.73
CA GLY A 21 -40.20 -23.61 52.81
C GLY A 21 -39.72 -23.42 51.37
N GLY A 22 -39.92 -24.34 50.43
CA GLY A 22 -41.20 -24.92 50.06
C GLY A 22 -41.40 -24.58 48.57
N VAL A 23 -41.33 -25.61 47.72
CA VAL A 23 -41.88 -25.72 46.35
C VAL A 23 -42.34 -24.44 45.64
N ASP A 24 -41.73 -24.11 44.50
CA ASP A 24 -42.43 -24.19 43.19
C ASP A 24 -41.44 -24.03 42.02
N VAL A 25 -41.19 -25.13 41.30
CA VAL A 25 -40.56 -25.08 39.98
C VAL A 25 -41.62 -24.56 39.02
N SER A 26 -41.75 -23.24 38.94
CA SER A 26 -42.50 -22.58 37.87
C SER A 26 -41.75 -22.77 36.55
N ARG A 27 -42.03 -23.94 35.96
CA ARG A 27 -41.76 -24.32 34.58
C ARG A 27 -42.38 -23.25 33.68
N ARG A 28 -41.57 -22.25 33.29
CA ARG A 28 -41.96 -21.25 32.28
C ARG A 28 -42.31 -21.99 31.00
N LYS A 29 -43.60 -22.19 30.76
CA LYS A 29 -44.15 -22.70 29.50
C LYS A 29 -43.75 -21.71 28.40
N TRP A 30 -42.78 -22.08 27.58
CA TRP A 30 -42.59 -21.45 26.29
C TRP A 30 -43.84 -21.79 25.46
N SER A 31 -44.67 -20.79 25.21
CA SER A 31 -45.77 -20.91 24.26
C SER A 31 -45.16 -21.05 22.87
N SER A 32 -45.05 -22.29 22.36
CA SER A 32 -44.73 -22.50 20.95
C SER A 32 -45.98 -22.14 20.15
N VAL A 33 -46.02 -20.94 19.60
CA VAL A 33 -47.00 -20.57 18.59
C VAL A 33 -46.66 -21.36 17.33
N VAL A 34 -47.37 -22.47 17.11
CA VAL A 34 -47.32 -23.23 15.86
C VAL A 34 -48.30 -22.57 14.90
N CYS A 35 -47.82 -21.71 14.01
CA CYS A 35 -48.62 -21.19 12.91
C CYS A 35 -48.79 -22.27 11.84
N GLY A 36 -49.86 -23.07 11.95
CA GLY A 36 -50.31 -23.94 10.87
C GLY A 36 -51.01 -23.13 9.78
N ALA A 37 -50.25 -22.66 8.79
CA ALA A 37 -50.83 -22.07 7.58
C ALA A 37 -50.90 -23.16 6.49
N GLN A 38 -52.00 -23.91 6.48
CA GLN A 38 -52.36 -24.79 5.38
C GLN A 38 -53.44 -24.09 4.55
N GLY A 39 -53.08 -23.55 3.37
CA GLY A 39 -54.09 -22.91 2.51
C GLY A 39 -53.58 -22.10 1.31
N ARG A 40 -53.18 -22.81 0.24
CA ARG A 40 -53.41 -22.51 -1.20
C ARG A 40 -53.10 -21.11 -1.76
N SER A 41 -52.08 -21.03 -2.63
CA SER A 41 -52.21 -20.75 -4.08
C SER A 41 -50.95 -20.05 -4.67
N GLY A 42 -50.24 -20.78 -5.54
CA GLY A 42 -49.74 -20.32 -6.85
C GLY A 42 -48.82 -19.10 -7.01
N GLY A 43 -48.44 -18.36 -5.98
CA GLY A 43 -47.43 -17.30 -6.12
C GLY A 43 -46.02 -17.88 -6.00
N SER A 44 -45.21 -17.80 -7.05
CA SER A 44 -43.77 -18.11 -7.02
C SER A 44 -43.07 -17.16 -6.05
N ILE A 45 -43.14 -17.45 -4.74
CA ILE A 45 -42.23 -16.90 -3.75
C ILE A 45 -40.86 -17.49 -4.13
N PRO A 46 -39.89 -16.70 -4.63
CA PRO A 46 -38.56 -17.22 -4.87
C PRO A 46 -38.08 -17.78 -3.54
N LYS A 47 -37.86 -19.10 -3.50
CA LYS A 47 -37.44 -19.83 -2.30
C LYS A 47 -36.14 -19.20 -1.81
N LEU A 48 -36.25 -18.32 -0.82
CA LEU A 48 -35.10 -17.79 -0.14
C LEU A 48 -34.41 -18.96 0.55
N GLU A 49 -33.10 -19.00 0.38
CA GLU A 49 -32.23 -19.95 1.06
C GLU A 49 -32.53 -19.94 2.57
N PRO A 50 -32.59 -21.11 3.24
CA PRO A 50 -32.90 -21.20 4.65
C PRO A 50 -32.04 -20.23 5.48
N PHE A 51 -32.67 -19.40 6.33
CA PHE A 51 -31.96 -18.45 7.20
C PHE A 51 -30.98 -19.15 8.16
N SER A 52 -31.14 -20.46 8.39
CA SER A 52 -30.23 -21.31 9.15
C SER A 52 -29.06 -21.80 8.31
N ARG A 53 -28.27 -20.89 7.74
CA ARG A 53 -26.97 -21.26 7.16
C ARG A 53 -25.98 -21.59 8.28
N SER A 54 -25.27 -22.71 8.14
CA SER A 54 -24.18 -23.06 9.06
C SER A 54 -23.06 -22.01 8.95
N ARG A 55 -22.30 -21.78 10.03
CA ARG A 55 -21.14 -20.85 10.00
C ARG A 55 -20.13 -21.21 8.89
N ILE A 56 -20.10 -22.49 8.52
CA ILE A 56 -19.22 -23.07 7.49
C ILE A 56 -19.69 -22.68 6.08
N ASP A 57 -21.00 -22.74 5.81
CA ASP A 57 -21.58 -22.35 4.51
C ASP A 57 -21.34 -20.86 4.18
N ARG A 58 -21.32 -20.00 5.22
CA ARG A 58 -20.92 -18.59 5.07
C ARG A 58 -19.45 -18.45 4.65
N GLY A 59 -18.55 -19.21 5.27
CA GLY A 59 -17.12 -19.19 4.92
C GLY A 59 -16.79 -19.72 3.53
N ILE A 60 -17.64 -20.59 2.96
CA ILE A 60 -17.46 -21.15 1.60
C ILE A 60 -17.90 -20.15 0.51
N ARG A 61 -18.88 -19.31 0.80
CA ARG A 61 -19.40 -18.30 -0.14
C ARG A 61 -18.76 -16.93 0.00
N ASP A 62 -18.25 -16.60 1.19
CA ASP A 62 -17.50 -15.39 1.41
C ASP A 62 -16.20 -15.43 0.60
N PRO A 63 -15.92 -14.40 -0.22
CA PRO A 63 -14.62 -14.26 -0.85
C PRO A 63 -13.51 -14.41 0.20
N PRO A 64 -12.38 -15.05 -0.14
CA PRO A 64 -11.27 -15.17 0.78
C PRO A 64 -10.91 -13.79 1.33
N PHE A 65 -10.54 -13.72 2.61
CA PHE A 65 -10.30 -12.46 3.31
C PHE A 65 -9.35 -11.53 2.53
N LEU A 66 -8.32 -12.11 1.90
CA LEU A 66 -7.40 -11.41 1.00
C LEU A 66 -8.09 -10.72 -0.19
N GLN A 67 -9.03 -11.41 -0.84
CA GLN A 67 -9.74 -10.85 -1.98
C GLN A 67 -10.67 -9.72 -1.54
N LYS A 68 -11.29 -9.81 -0.35
CA LYS A 68 -12.07 -8.70 0.20
C LYS A 68 -11.18 -7.49 0.42
N THR A 69 -10.04 -7.67 1.08
CA THR A 69 -9.12 -6.56 1.34
C THR A 69 -8.52 -5.98 0.07
N GLU A 70 -8.33 -6.79 -0.96
CA GLU A 70 -7.89 -6.34 -2.27
C GLU A 70 -8.93 -5.45 -2.93
N ASN A 71 -10.19 -5.89 -2.96
CA ASN A 71 -11.29 -5.11 -3.51
C ASN A 71 -11.48 -3.80 -2.73
N ASP A 72 -11.41 -3.85 -1.40
CA ASP A 72 -11.51 -2.67 -0.55
C ASP A 72 -10.34 -1.69 -0.82
N LEU A 73 -9.14 -2.21 -1.08
CA LEU A 73 -7.96 -1.41 -1.46
C LEU A 73 -8.17 -0.75 -2.84
N THR A 74 -8.68 -1.49 -3.83
CA THR A 74 -8.95 -0.93 -5.17
C THR A 74 -10.03 0.14 -5.13
N ASP A 75 -11.09 -0.10 -4.36
CA ASP A 75 -12.17 0.86 -4.17
C ASP A 75 -11.62 2.13 -3.50
N TYR A 76 -10.80 1.96 -2.44
CA TYR A 76 -10.15 3.09 -1.79
C TYR A 76 -9.21 3.88 -2.74
N CYS A 77 -8.33 3.19 -3.49
CA CYS A 77 -7.45 3.87 -4.44
C CYS A 77 -8.21 4.59 -5.56
N SER A 78 -9.41 4.13 -5.93
CA SER A 78 -10.26 4.79 -6.93
C SER A 78 -10.93 6.07 -6.43
N THR A 79 -11.04 6.23 -5.10
CA THR A 79 -11.63 7.44 -4.47
C THR A 79 -10.62 8.56 -4.25
N LEU A 80 -9.33 8.28 -4.36
CA LEU A 80 -8.25 9.25 -4.19
C LEU A 80 -7.86 9.88 -5.53
N GLU A 81 -7.36 11.11 -5.50
CA GLU A 81 -6.85 11.82 -6.68
C GLU A 81 -5.39 12.29 -6.46
N GLY A 82 -4.66 12.54 -7.56
CA GLY A 82 -3.29 13.07 -7.50
C GLY A 82 -2.23 12.06 -7.01
N ASP A 83 -1.26 12.54 -6.25
CA ASP A 83 -0.12 11.74 -5.79
C ASP A 83 -0.53 10.66 -4.77
N GLU A 84 -1.61 10.90 -4.02
CA GLU A 84 -2.14 9.94 -3.04
C GLU A 84 -2.70 8.69 -3.72
N SER A 85 -3.34 8.84 -4.89
CA SER A 85 -3.84 7.69 -5.65
C SER A 85 -2.69 6.88 -6.24
N TYR A 86 -1.65 7.55 -6.75
CA TYR A 86 -0.44 6.88 -7.22
C TYR A 86 0.23 6.07 -6.10
N ASN A 87 0.38 6.66 -4.91
CA ASN A 87 0.94 5.97 -3.74
C ASN A 87 0.07 4.77 -3.33
N CYS A 88 -1.26 4.93 -3.30
CA CYS A 88 -2.19 3.84 -3.02
C CYS A 88 -2.03 2.66 -4.00
N TRP A 89 -1.98 2.94 -5.30
CA TRP A 89 -1.75 1.90 -6.32
C TRP A 89 -0.37 1.25 -6.20
N ARG A 90 0.67 2.01 -5.82
CA ARG A 90 2.00 1.46 -5.52
C ARG A 90 1.95 0.48 -4.34
N ALA A 91 1.18 0.79 -3.30
CA ALA A 91 0.96 -0.13 -2.19
C ALA A 91 0.18 -1.38 -2.62
N TYR A 92 -0.85 -1.24 -3.47
CA TYR A 92 -1.57 -2.37 -4.05
C TYR A 92 -0.63 -3.37 -4.74
N PHE A 93 0.29 -2.89 -5.58
CA PHE A 93 1.26 -3.78 -6.24
C PHE A 93 2.23 -4.42 -5.24
N ALA A 94 2.68 -3.68 -4.23
CA ALA A 94 3.51 -4.25 -3.17
C ALA A 94 2.80 -5.38 -2.41
N LEU A 95 1.50 -5.24 -2.14
CA LEU A 95 0.69 -6.31 -1.53
C LEU A 95 0.62 -7.55 -2.42
N LYS A 96 0.47 -7.36 -3.73
CA LYS A 96 0.46 -8.46 -4.72
C LYS A 96 1.81 -9.16 -4.81
N ASP A 97 2.90 -8.43 -4.67
CA ASP A 97 4.23 -9.04 -4.67
C ASP A 97 4.47 -9.82 -3.37
N LEU A 98 4.04 -9.31 -2.22
CA LEU A 98 4.03 -10.08 -0.96
C LEU A 98 3.20 -11.37 -1.06
N GLN A 99 2.08 -11.34 -1.78
CA GLN A 99 1.26 -12.53 -2.02
C GLN A 99 1.96 -13.59 -2.87
N LYS A 100 2.94 -13.20 -3.71
CA LYS A 100 3.76 -14.14 -4.49
C LYS A 100 4.93 -14.69 -3.68
N GLU A 101 5.52 -13.86 -2.82
CA GLU A 101 6.71 -14.22 -2.03
C GLU A 101 6.38 -15.05 -0.79
N LEU A 102 5.23 -14.77 -0.14
CA LEU A 102 4.87 -15.35 1.15
C LEU A 102 3.65 -16.28 1.04
N PRO A 103 3.50 -17.26 1.96
CA PRO A 103 2.29 -18.05 2.03
C PRO A 103 1.07 -17.17 2.37
N ARG A 104 -0.10 -17.55 1.85
CA ARG A 104 -1.36 -16.78 2.00
C ARG A 104 -1.69 -16.48 3.46
N GLU A 105 -1.39 -17.41 4.37
CA GLU A 105 -1.67 -17.29 5.80
C GLU A 105 -0.88 -16.14 6.46
N ASP A 106 0.36 -15.93 6.07
CA ASP A 106 1.21 -14.88 6.64
C ASP A 106 0.81 -13.50 6.11
N VAL A 107 0.40 -13.43 4.84
CA VAL A 107 -0.18 -12.21 4.25
C VAL A 107 -1.49 -11.86 4.95
N GLU A 108 -2.34 -12.84 5.27
CA GLU A 108 -3.56 -12.58 6.03
C GLU A 108 -3.27 -12.09 7.45
N LYS A 109 -2.29 -12.66 8.15
CA LYS A 109 -1.86 -12.18 9.48
C LYS A 109 -1.37 -10.74 9.41
N PHE A 110 -0.58 -10.42 8.39
CA PHE A 110 -0.08 -9.07 8.15
C PHE A 110 -1.23 -8.07 7.96
N ILE A 111 -2.21 -8.40 7.12
CA ILE A 111 -3.38 -7.54 6.89
C ILE A 111 -4.21 -7.37 8.16
N ARG A 112 -4.39 -8.44 8.95
CA ARG A 112 -5.08 -8.35 10.27
C ARG A 112 -4.32 -7.45 11.25
N GLN A 113 -2.98 -7.49 11.23
CA GLN A 113 -2.14 -6.66 12.08
C GLN A 113 -2.18 -5.18 11.69
N ALA A 114 -2.28 -4.88 10.38
CA ALA A 114 -2.38 -3.51 9.89
C ALA A 114 -3.66 -2.79 10.35
N GLY A 115 -4.75 -3.54 10.60
CA GLY A 115 -5.95 -3.02 11.26
C GLY A 115 -6.77 -1.98 10.46
N GLY A 116 -6.47 -1.77 9.18
CA GLY A 116 -7.22 -0.87 8.30
C GLY A 116 -6.50 -0.58 6.98
N ILE A 117 -7.23 -0.08 5.98
CA ILE A 117 -6.73 0.13 4.61
C ILE A 117 -5.63 1.21 4.54
N LYS A 118 -5.85 2.36 5.19
CA LYS A 118 -4.86 3.45 5.23
C LYS A 118 -3.56 3.02 5.93
N SER A 119 -3.71 2.38 7.09
CA SER A 119 -2.60 1.80 7.85
C SER A 119 -1.87 0.73 7.04
N LEU A 120 -2.59 -0.13 6.32
CA LEU A 120 -2.02 -1.13 5.42
C LEU A 120 -1.17 -0.49 4.32
N ILE A 121 -1.69 0.57 3.67
CA ILE A 121 -0.96 1.33 2.64
C ILE A 121 0.34 1.90 3.23
N ASP A 122 0.28 2.52 4.40
CA ASP A 122 1.45 3.07 5.07
C ASP A 122 2.47 1.98 5.46
N CYS A 123 2.01 0.83 5.96
CA CYS A 123 2.88 -0.32 6.26
C CYS A 123 3.57 -0.85 4.99
N LEU A 124 2.84 -0.97 3.88
CA LEU A 124 3.39 -1.43 2.59
C LEU A 124 4.43 -0.43 2.04
N HIS A 125 4.17 0.86 2.18
CA HIS A 125 5.16 1.89 1.87
C HIS A 125 6.40 1.79 2.77
N GLY A 126 6.21 1.51 4.06
CA GLY A 126 7.31 1.24 5.00
C GLY A 126 8.18 0.07 4.54
N ILE A 127 7.57 -1.07 4.21
CA ILE A 127 8.29 -2.28 3.76
C ILE A 127 9.05 -2.00 2.46
N THR A 128 8.40 -1.38 1.46
CA THR A 128 9.06 -1.07 0.18
C THR A 128 10.19 -0.05 0.35
N ALA A 129 10.04 0.93 1.25
CA ALA A 129 11.10 1.87 1.58
C ALA A 129 12.29 1.17 2.28
N MET A 130 12.01 0.22 3.17
CA MET A 130 13.04 -0.59 3.83
C MET A 130 13.77 -1.50 2.83
N GLN A 131 13.07 -2.15 1.91
CA GLN A 131 13.65 -2.96 0.84
C GLN A 131 14.58 -2.13 -0.05
N LYS A 132 14.12 -0.96 -0.52
CA LYS A 132 14.94 -0.04 -1.32
C LYS A 132 16.18 0.45 -0.56
N LYS A 133 16.06 0.72 0.74
CA LYS A 133 17.22 1.11 1.58
C LYS A 133 18.21 -0.04 1.68
N LYS A 134 17.74 -1.27 1.89
CA LYS A 134 18.57 -2.48 1.95
C LYS A 134 19.29 -2.74 0.63
N GLU A 135 18.64 -2.54 -0.50
CA GLU A 135 19.27 -2.64 -1.84
C GLU A 135 20.35 -1.57 -2.04
N LYS A 136 20.09 -0.32 -1.64
CA LYS A 136 21.08 0.78 -1.70
C LYS A 136 22.28 0.55 -0.78
N GLU A 137 22.06 -0.08 0.37
CA GLU A 137 23.14 -0.45 1.28
C GLU A 137 23.96 -1.63 0.74
N ALA A 138 23.31 -2.62 0.14
CA ALA A 138 23.99 -3.74 -0.54
C ALA A 138 24.76 -3.31 -1.79
N GLN A 139 24.38 -2.19 -2.42
CA GLN A 139 25.05 -1.61 -3.59
C GLN A 139 26.10 -0.54 -3.24
N LYS A 140 26.49 -0.37 -1.97
CA LYS A 140 27.70 0.40 -1.62
C LYS A 140 28.93 -0.53 -1.67
N PRO A 141 29.71 -0.59 -2.76
CA PRO A 141 31.12 -0.91 -2.61
C PRO A 141 31.78 0.27 -1.89
N ALA A 142 32.76 -0.02 -1.04
CA ALA A 142 33.57 1.00 -0.39
C ALA A 142 34.14 1.98 -1.43
N LEU A 143 33.72 3.25 -1.36
CA LEU A 143 34.44 4.34 -1.99
C LEU A 143 34.74 5.39 -0.92
N SER A 144 36.04 5.51 -0.67
CA SER A 144 36.71 6.49 0.14
C SER A 144 36.39 7.93 -0.30
N THR A 145 36.31 8.79 0.71
CA THR A 145 36.57 10.24 0.71
C THR A 145 37.07 10.85 -0.61
N SER A 146 36.27 11.72 -1.21
CA SER A 146 36.75 12.97 -1.82
C SER A 146 35.60 13.96 -2.01
N GLU A 147 35.68 15.02 -1.22
CA GLU A 147 35.21 16.40 -1.40
C GLU A 147 34.15 16.73 -2.47
N ALA A 148 33.12 17.40 -1.97
CA ALA A 148 32.12 18.23 -2.65
C ALA A 148 32.53 18.80 -4.02
N GLN A 149 31.88 18.32 -5.09
CA GLN A 149 31.46 19.18 -6.20
C GLN A 149 30.06 18.79 -6.67
N ARG A 150 29.22 19.81 -6.83
CA ARG A 150 27.81 19.74 -7.19
C ARG A 150 27.60 18.87 -8.42
N GLU A 151 26.70 17.88 -8.30
CA GLU A 151 26.21 17.09 -9.42
C GLU A 151 25.63 18.00 -10.50
N ARG A 152 26.36 18.16 -11.61
CA ARG A 152 25.77 18.63 -12.86
C ARG A 152 25.04 17.42 -13.46
N PRO A 153 23.73 17.50 -13.76
CA PRO A 153 22.96 16.37 -14.27
C PRO A 153 23.28 15.99 -15.75
N PHE A 154 24.38 16.49 -16.32
CA PHE A 154 24.71 16.27 -17.72
C PHE A 154 26.10 15.63 -17.85
N PRO A 155 26.21 14.52 -18.62
CA PRO A 155 27.52 14.02 -19.03
C PRO A 155 28.22 15.10 -19.85
N ILE A 156 29.46 15.41 -19.48
CA ILE A 156 30.31 16.27 -20.29
C ILE A 156 30.56 15.49 -21.60
N PRO A 157 30.21 16.03 -22.77
CA PRO A 157 30.49 15.34 -24.02
C PRO A 157 31.98 15.09 -24.11
N ASP A 158 32.33 13.82 -24.35
CA ASP A 158 33.70 13.36 -24.46
C ASP A 158 34.39 14.24 -25.51
N GLY A 159 35.41 15.00 -25.10
CA GLY A 159 36.01 16.07 -25.92
C GLY A 159 36.77 15.57 -27.15
N LEU A 160 36.51 14.34 -27.60
CA LEU A 160 37.07 13.76 -28.79
C LEU A 160 36.39 14.37 -30.03
N PRO A 161 37.16 14.77 -31.05
CA PRO A 161 36.58 15.14 -32.34
C PRO A 161 35.81 13.93 -32.90
N LYS A 162 34.60 14.18 -33.42
CA LYS A 162 33.77 13.14 -34.04
C LYS A 162 34.57 12.35 -35.08
N THR A 163 34.37 11.04 -35.10
CA THR A 163 34.99 10.19 -36.11
C THR A 163 34.38 10.47 -37.50
N LYS A 164 35.10 10.14 -38.57
CA LYS A 164 34.63 10.38 -39.94
C LYS A 164 33.32 9.64 -40.24
N ASP A 165 33.20 8.42 -39.73
CA ASP A 165 32.03 7.58 -39.93
C ASP A 165 30.78 8.18 -39.25
N GLU A 166 30.94 8.75 -38.04
CA GLU A 166 29.84 9.45 -37.33
C GLU A 166 29.37 10.71 -38.08
N LEU A 167 30.27 11.43 -38.74
CA LEU A 167 29.91 12.61 -39.54
C LEU A 167 29.08 12.23 -40.78
N GLU A 168 29.43 11.12 -41.45
CA GLU A 168 28.70 10.64 -42.62
C GLU A 168 27.31 10.09 -42.24
N GLU A 169 27.20 9.40 -41.09
CA GLU A 169 25.91 8.92 -40.57
C GLU A 169 24.98 10.07 -40.18
N GLU A 170 25.51 11.12 -39.55
CA GLU A 170 24.73 12.33 -39.22
C GLU A 170 24.22 13.06 -40.47
N GLU A 171 25.02 13.11 -41.55
CA GLU A 171 24.57 13.69 -42.81
C GLU A 171 23.46 12.85 -43.46
N LYS A 172 23.60 11.53 -43.42
CA LYS A 172 22.64 10.59 -44.00
C LYS A 172 21.33 10.49 -43.21
N ALA A 173 21.39 10.64 -41.89
CA ALA A 173 20.22 10.63 -41.00
C ALA A 173 19.48 11.97 -40.98
N ARG A 174 20.02 13.00 -41.64
CA ARG A 174 19.41 14.32 -41.68
C ARG A 174 18.12 14.30 -42.48
N MET A 175 17.06 14.86 -41.90
CA MET A 175 15.80 15.11 -42.61
C MET A 175 16.04 15.97 -43.86
N PRO A 176 15.31 15.72 -44.96
CA PRO A 176 15.45 16.51 -46.18
C PRO A 176 15.14 17.98 -45.89
N ASP A 177 16.10 18.83 -46.21
CA ASP A 177 16.01 20.26 -45.94
C ASP A 177 15.29 21.01 -47.06
N SER A 178 14.51 22.02 -46.70
CA SER A 178 13.94 22.96 -47.67
C SER A 178 15.05 23.87 -48.22
N PRO A 179 14.90 24.40 -49.46
CA PRO A 179 15.91 25.29 -50.04
C PRO A 179 16.18 26.53 -49.17
N PHE A 180 15.16 27.00 -48.44
CA PHE A 180 15.27 28.14 -47.54
C PHE A 180 16.10 27.82 -46.27
N THR A 181 15.89 26.66 -45.65
CA THR A 181 16.64 26.28 -44.44
C THR A 181 18.10 25.95 -44.77
N ARG A 182 18.37 25.40 -45.95
CA ARG A 182 19.73 25.21 -46.48
C ARG A 182 20.46 26.55 -46.66
N LEU A 183 19.78 27.55 -47.24
CA LEU A 183 20.34 28.90 -47.40
C LEU A 183 20.68 29.52 -46.05
N LEU A 184 19.75 29.49 -45.09
CA LEU A 184 19.96 30.03 -43.74
C LEU A 184 21.16 29.40 -43.05
N ARG A 185 21.38 28.09 -43.20
CA ARG A 185 22.56 27.42 -42.66
C ARG A 185 23.86 27.80 -43.36
N SER A 186 23.84 27.90 -44.69
CA SER A 186 25.02 28.33 -45.45
C SER A 186 25.44 29.78 -45.13
N LYS A 187 24.48 30.63 -44.75
CA LYS A 187 24.70 32.04 -44.42
C LYS A 187 24.87 32.29 -42.91
N GLY A 188 24.33 31.40 -42.07
CA GLY A 188 24.38 31.46 -40.62
C GLY A 188 25.70 30.92 -40.10
N ARG A 189 26.76 31.72 -40.19
CA ARG A 189 28.11 31.35 -39.74
C ARG A 189 28.23 31.28 -38.21
N HIS A 190 27.41 32.02 -37.48
CA HIS A 190 27.46 32.12 -36.02
C HIS A 190 26.04 32.08 -35.43
N PRO A 191 25.84 31.42 -34.27
CA PRO A 191 24.61 31.53 -33.50
C PRO A 191 24.31 32.99 -33.14
N ALA A 192 23.03 33.35 -33.00
CA ALA A 192 22.61 34.73 -32.69
C ALA A 192 23.21 35.29 -31.38
N TRP A 193 23.63 34.42 -30.46
CA TRP A 193 24.25 34.78 -29.18
C TRP A 193 25.78 34.85 -29.23
N TYR A 194 26.41 34.43 -30.33
CA TYR A 194 27.87 34.40 -30.46
C TYR A 194 28.34 35.51 -31.40
N THR A 195 29.19 36.38 -30.87
CA THR A 195 29.92 37.39 -31.66
C THR A 195 31.41 37.01 -31.62
N PRO A 196 32.05 36.71 -32.76
CA PRO A 196 33.49 36.45 -32.77
C PRO A 196 34.24 37.70 -32.30
N ALA A 197 35.27 37.51 -31.47
CA ALA A 197 36.13 38.60 -31.03
C ALA A 197 36.87 39.18 -32.25
N PRO A 198 37.08 40.52 -32.32
CA PRO A 198 37.86 41.12 -33.39
C PRO A 198 39.28 40.53 -33.41
N ASP A 199 39.73 40.13 -34.60
CA ASP A 199 41.12 39.74 -34.82
C ASP A 199 42.00 40.95 -34.48
N HIS A 200 42.70 40.90 -33.35
CA HIS A 200 43.71 41.88 -33.02
C HIS A 200 44.95 41.51 -33.82
N GLU A 201 45.17 42.22 -34.92
CA GLU A 201 46.40 42.07 -35.70
C GLU A 201 47.59 42.35 -34.77
N THR A 202 48.36 41.30 -34.46
CA THR A 202 49.70 41.43 -33.88
C THR A 202 50.62 41.99 -34.96
N TYR A 203 50.89 43.29 -34.87
CA TYR A 203 51.98 43.98 -35.57
C TYR A 203 53.20 44.10 -34.66
#